data_AF-A0A3B0UXD3-F1
#
_entry.id   AF-A0A3B0UXD3-F1
#
_cell.length_a   1.000
_cell.length_b   1.000
_cell.length_c   1.000
_cell.angle_alpha   90.00
_cell.angle_beta   90.00
_cell.angle_gamma   90.00
#
_symmetry.space_group_name_H-M   'P 1'
#
loop_
_entity.id
_entity.type
_entity.pdbx_description
1 polymer ?
#
loop_
_entity_poly.entity_id
_entity_poly.type
_entity_poly.pdbx_seq_one_letter_code
_entity_poly.pdbx_strand_id
1 'polypeptide(L)'
;MSSTALYRALRRTNPSPYMYLLDFEGFSVVGSSPEILVRVDQGEVTIRPIAGTRKRGKTEERDKELAIELMNDPKELAEHLMLLDLGRNDVGRVCKTGTVKVTDKFFLEYYSHVMHIVSNVTGQLNDKKYDYVDALSAGFPAGTVSGAPKVRAMEIIDELEKERRGVYAGCVGYFGADGYMDTCIILRTAILKDGKLYIQAGAGIVADSVAKLEQLECKNKAEALLSAAREAIRFSGEAGLGQ
;
A
#
# COMPACT_ATOMS: atom_id res chain seq x y z
N MET A 1 14.00 11.95 -17.98
CA MET A 1 14.20 11.98 -16.51
C MET A 1 14.77 10.65 -16.10
N SER A 2 15.79 10.60 -15.23
CA SER A 2 16.32 9.32 -14.72
C SER A 2 15.44 8.75 -13.61
N SER A 3 15.40 7.42 -13.48
CA SER A 3 14.69 6.71 -12.42
C SER A 3 15.20 7.09 -11.02
N THR A 4 16.52 7.29 -10.86
CA THR A 4 17.13 7.78 -9.62
C THR A 4 16.67 9.19 -9.23
N ALA A 5 16.50 10.10 -10.21
CA ALA A 5 15.99 11.44 -9.93
C ALA A 5 14.55 11.41 -9.40
N LEU A 6 13.70 10.58 -10.03
CA LEU A 6 12.33 10.36 -9.58
C LEU A 6 12.29 9.78 -8.15
N TYR A 7 13.10 8.75 -7.89
CA TYR A 7 13.20 8.13 -6.56
C TYR A 7 13.59 9.16 -5.48
N ARG A 8 14.61 9.99 -5.76
CA ARG A 8 15.06 11.04 -4.83
C ARG A 8 13.99 12.10 -4.59
N ALA A 9 13.25 12.51 -5.62
CA ALA A 9 12.15 13.45 -5.47
C ALA A 9 11.02 12.85 -4.63
N LEU A 10 10.63 11.60 -4.91
CA LEU A 10 9.60 10.90 -4.16
C LEU A 10 9.98 10.72 -2.67
N ARG A 11 11.25 10.38 -2.40
CA ARG A 11 11.78 10.27 -1.02
C ARG A 11 11.68 11.59 -0.24
N ARG A 12 11.80 12.74 -0.90
CA ARG A 12 11.67 14.06 -0.26
C ARG A 12 10.23 14.47 -0.02
N THR A 13 9.35 14.22 -0.98
CA THR A 13 7.98 14.74 -0.98
C THR A 13 6.96 13.80 -0.36
N ASN A 14 7.22 12.49 -0.39
CA ASN A 14 6.30 11.49 0.12
C ASN A 14 7.07 10.27 0.68
N PRO A 15 7.84 10.42 1.75
CA PRO A 15 8.52 9.28 2.38
C PRO A 15 7.50 8.31 2.97
N SER A 16 7.72 7.01 2.77
CA SER A 16 6.95 5.93 3.38
C SER A 16 7.87 4.86 3.97
N PRO A 17 7.34 3.89 4.73
CA PRO A 17 8.14 2.78 5.26
C PRO A 17 8.82 1.94 4.16
N TYR A 18 8.23 1.87 2.96
CA TYR A 18 8.76 1.12 1.82
C TYR A 18 9.05 2.02 0.64
N MET A 19 10.32 2.36 0.49
CA MET A 19 10.85 3.08 -0.67
C MET A 19 11.64 2.11 -1.53
N TYR A 20 11.40 2.10 -2.84
CA TYR A 20 12.13 1.22 -3.76
C TYR A 20 12.38 1.86 -5.12
N LEU A 21 13.51 1.47 -5.70
CA LEU A 21 13.90 1.70 -7.08
C LEU A 21 14.42 0.36 -7.60
N LEU A 22 13.66 -0.26 -8.50
CA LEU A 22 14.08 -1.45 -9.22
C LEU A 22 14.41 -1.03 -10.65
N ASP A 23 15.66 -1.23 -11.05
CA ASP A 23 16.12 -0.92 -12.40
C ASP A 23 16.28 -2.23 -13.18
N PHE A 24 15.37 -2.46 -14.12
CA PHE A 24 15.37 -3.63 -14.99
C PHE A 24 15.88 -3.24 -16.37
N GLU A 25 16.24 -4.25 -17.16
CA GLU A 25 16.55 -4.02 -18.57
C GLU A 25 15.30 -3.45 -19.30
N GLY A 26 15.39 -2.20 -19.76
CA GLY A 26 14.37 -1.53 -20.56
C GLY A 26 13.29 -0.77 -19.77
N PHE A 27 13.18 -0.91 -18.46
CA PHE A 27 12.26 -0.12 -17.63
C PHE A 27 12.67 -0.08 -16.17
N SER A 28 12.21 0.92 -15.42
CA SER A 28 12.42 1.00 -13.97
C SER A 28 11.08 1.12 -13.24
N VAL A 29 11.03 0.59 -12.02
CA VAL A 29 9.88 0.70 -11.10
C VAL A 29 10.31 1.52 -9.89
N VAL A 30 9.60 2.62 -9.62
CA VAL A 30 9.93 3.57 -8.54
C VAL A 30 8.72 3.78 -7.67
N GLY A 31 8.81 3.48 -6.37
CA GLY A 31 7.65 3.54 -5.48
C GLY A 31 7.94 3.96 -4.05
N SER A 32 6.86 4.37 -3.38
CA SER A 32 6.78 4.78 -1.97
C SER A 32 5.50 4.20 -1.38
N SER A 33 5.54 2.92 -1.00
CA SER A 33 4.36 2.21 -0.49
C SER A 33 4.19 2.42 1.02
N PRO A 34 2.97 2.74 1.49
CA PRO A 34 2.70 2.88 2.91
C PRO A 34 2.40 1.55 3.61
N GLU A 35 2.13 0.47 2.87
CA GLU A 35 1.41 -0.69 3.40
C GLU A 35 2.15 -2.01 3.20
N ILE A 36 2.27 -2.76 4.29
CA ILE A 36 2.81 -4.13 4.31
C ILE A 36 1.83 -5.04 3.58
N LEU A 37 2.33 -5.94 2.73
CA LEU A 37 1.52 -7.04 2.22
C LEU A 37 1.59 -8.22 3.20
N VAL A 38 2.75 -8.86 3.29
CA VAL A 38 3.05 -9.94 4.26
C VAL A 38 4.49 -9.78 4.73
N ARG A 39 4.68 -9.89 6.04
CA ARG A 39 6.00 -10.03 6.67
C ARG A 39 6.07 -11.37 7.38
N VAL A 40 7.23 -12.01 7.33
CA VAL A 40 7.57 -13.17 8.16
C VAL A 40 8.88 -12.87 8.87
N ASP A 41 8.88 -12.89 10.20
CA ASP A 41 10.06 -12.70 11.01
C ASP A 41 10.11 -13.79 12.09
N GLN A 42 11.18 -14.60 12.09
CA GLN A 42 11.32 -15.74 13.01
C GLN A 42 10.07 -16.66 13.04
N GLY A 43 9.42 -16.80 11.89
CA GLY A 43 8.20 -17.60 11.71
C GLY A 43 6.90 -16.92 12.15
N GLU A 44 6.92 -15.68 12.63
CA GLU A 44 5.71 -14.88 12.85
C GLU A 44 5.26 -14.24 11.54
N VAL A 45 4.12 -14.69 11.00
CA VAL A 45 3.45 -14.07 9.84
C VAL A 45 2.69 -12.85 10.32
N THR A 46 2.90 -11.71 9.67
CA THR A 46 2.23 -10.45 9.98
C THR A 46 1.58 -9.86 8.74
N ILE A 47 0.31 -9.47 8.88
CA ILE A 47 -0.42 -8.61 7.94
C ILE A 47 -0.90 -7.39 8.71
N ARG A 48 -0.78 -6.22 8.11
CA ARG A 48 -1.12 -4.94 8.74
C ARG A 48 -2.11 -4.17 7.88
N PRO A 49 -3.42 -4.43 8.01
CA PRO A 49 -4.44 -3.70 7.26
C PRO A 49 -4.41 -2.21 7.61
N ILE A 50 -4.47 -1.37 6.57
CA ILE A 50 -4.54 0.09 6.68
C ILE A 50 -5.79 0.56 5.93
N ALA A 51 -6.69 1.24 6.61
CA ALA A 51 -7.85 1.89 6.01
C ALA A 51 -8.18 3.16 6.79
N GLY A 52 -9.16 3.95 6.32
CA GLY A 52 -9.44 5.24 6.92
C GLY A 52 -8.33 6.24 6.65
N THR A 53 -8.68 7.39 6.07
CA THR A 53 -7.69 8.44 5.82
C THR A 53 -8.24 9.80 6.21
N ARG A 54 -7.46 10.55 6.98
CA ARG A 54 -7.62 12.01 7.11
C ARG A 54 -6.29 12.69 6.86
N LYS A 55 -6.35 13.91 6.31
CA LYS A 55 -5.16 14.79 6.22
C LYS A 55 -4.75 15.20 7.62
N ARG A 56 -3.46 15.49 7.81
CA ARG A 56 -2.99 16.13 9.04
C ARG A 56 -3.57 17.53 9.18
N GLY A 57 -3.95 17.90 10.40
CA GLY A 57 -4.42 19.24 10.75
C GLY A 57 -3.32 20.29 10.57
N LYS A 58 -3.72 21.52 10.24
CA LYS A 58 -2.78 22.66 10.19
C LYS A 58 -2.34 23.13 11.58
N THR A 59 -3.11 22.78 12.62
CA THR A 59 -2.83 23.05 14.03
C THR A 59 -3.01 21.75 14.81
N GLU A 60 -2.44 21.68 16.01
CA GLU A 60 -2.54 20.51 16.89
C GLU A 60 -4.00 20.23 17.28
N GLU A 61 -4.79 21.28 17.54
CA GLU A 61 -6.21 21.16 17.87
C GLU A 61 -6.98 20.55 16.71
N ARG A 62 -6.78 21.07 15.48
CA ARG A 62 -7.47 20.53 14.30
C ARG A 62 -7.03 19.12 13.98
N ASP A 63 -5.76 18.77 14.23
CA ASP A 63 -5.26 17.41 14.04
C ASP A 63 -5.94 16.42 15.00
N LYS A 64 -6.14 16.81 16.26
CA LYS A 64 -6.90 16.03 17.25
C LYS A 64 -8.37 15.90 16.88
N GLU A 65 -9.00 16.97 16.39
CA GLU A 65 -10.38 16.90 15.88
C GLU A 65 -10.50 15.92 14.73
N LEU A 66 -9.61 15.98 13.74
CA LEU A 66 -9.60 15.07 12.59
C LEU A 66 -9.37 13.61 12.99
N ALA A 67 -8.52 13.37 14.00
CA ALA A 67 -8.32 12.06 14.59
C ALA A 67 -9.61 11.51 15.24
N ILE A 68 -10.31 12.35 16.01
CA ILE A 68 -11.60 12.00 16.63
C ILE A 68 -12.67 11.77 15.56
N GLU A 69 -12.73 12.63 14.53
CA GLU A 69 -13.64 12.48 13.39
C GLU A 69 -13.41 11.13 12.68
N LEU A 70 -12.15 10.77 12.40
CA LEU A 70 -11.81 9.50 11.74
C LEU A 70 -12.20 8.29 12.60
N MET A 71 -11.90 8.33 13.88
CA MET A 71 -12.18 7.23 14.82
C MET A 71 -13.65 7.07 15.16
N ASN A 72 -14.50 8.03 14.79
CA ASN A 72 -15.96 7.96 14.95
C ASN A 72 -16.71 7.86 13.63
N ASP A 73 -16.01 7.77 12.48
CA ASP A 73 -16.65 7.62 11.18
C ASP A 73 -17.10 6.16 10.99
N PRO A 74 -18.42 5.88 11.01
CA PRO A 74 -18.92 4.50 10.93
C PRO A 74 -18.58 3.84 9.58
N LYS A 75 -18.42 4.62 8.50
CA LYS A 75 -18.03 4.09 7.19
C LYS A 75 -16.60 3.56 7.23
N GLU A 76 -15.67 4.38 7.72
CA GLU A 76 -14.24 4.05 7.77
C GLU A 76 -13.97 2.89 8.74
N LEU A 77 -14.67 2.85 9.87
CA LEU A 77 -14.58 1.75 10.83
C LEU A 77 -15.11 0.43 10.25
N ALA A 78 -16.21 0.47 9.49
CA ALA A 78 -16.77 -0.72 8.86
C ALA A 78 -15.85 -1.26 7.75
N GLU A 79 -15.29 -0.38 6.92
CA GLU A 79 -14.31 -0.75 5.91
C GLU A 79 -13.06 -1.36 6.55
N HIS A 80 -12.54 -0.75 7.62
CA HIS A 80 -11.38 -1.27 8.33
C HIS A 80 -11.63 -2.63 8.98
N LEU A 81 -12.81 -2.83 9.58
CA LEU A 81 -13.20 -4.10 10.18
C LEU A 81 -13.21 -5.24 9.15
N MET A 82 -13.77 -4.96 7.97
CA MET A 82 -13.82 -5.92 6.87
C MET A 82 -12.41 -6.35 6.43
N LEU A 83 -11.48 -5.39 6.32
CA LEU A 83 -10.08 -5.66 5.97
C LEU A 83 -9.32 -6.38 7.09
N LEU A 84 -9.63 -6.06 8.35
CA LEU A 84 -9.11 -6.77 9.51
C LEU A 84 -9.51 -8.25 9.49
N ASP A 85 -10.79 -8.55 9.24
CA ASP A 85 -11.28 -9.92 9.16
C ASP A 85 -10.69 -10.67 7.97
N LEU A 86 -10.49 -10.00 6.84
CA LEU A 86 -9.78 -10.58 5.70
C LEU A 86 -8.32 -10.90 6.05
N GLY A 87 -7.62 -9.99 6.73
CA GLY A 87 -6.26 -10.23 7.21
C GLY A 87 -6.17 -11.40 8.20
N ARG A 88 -7.15 -11.55 9.10
CA ARG A 88 -7.26 -12.71 10.01
C ARG A 88 -7.42 -14.02 9.25
N ASN A 89 -8.27 -14.03 8.22
CA ASN A 89 -8.46 -15.21 7.37
C ASN A 89 -7.17 -15.53 6.59
N ASP A 90 -6.50 -14.52 6.04
CA ASP A 90 -5.26 -14.67 5.28
C ASP A 90 -4.14 -15.27 6.14
N VAL A 91 -3.87 -14.71 7.31
CA VAL A 91 -2.89 -15.26 8.28
C VAL A 91 -3.30 -16.67 8.72
N GLY A 92 -4.59 -16.90 9.00
CA GLY A 92 -5.10 -18.19 9.48
C GLY A 92 -4.95 -19.35 8.50
N ARG A 93 -4.81 -19.10 7.20
CA ARG A 93 -4.62 -20.16 6.18
C ARG A 93 -3.27 -20.87 6.32
N VAL A 94 -2.24 -20.17 6.79
CA VAL A 94 -0.85 -20.66 6.83
C VAL A 94 -0.30 -20.80 8.25
N CYS A 95 -0.97 -20.24 9.25
CA CYS A 95 -0.51 -20.31 10.64
C CYS A 95 -1.02 -21.54 11.40
N LYS A 96 -0.32 -21.88 12.49
CA LYS A 96 -0.70 -22.91 13.44
C LYS A 96 -2.04 -22.54 14.09
N THR A 97 -2.97 -23.50 14.20
CA THR A 97 -4.27 -23.30 14.85
C THR A 97 -4.10 -22.73 16.25
N GLY A 98 -4.89 -21.71 16.59
CA GLY A 98 -4.84 -21.04 17.89
C GLY A 98 -3.72 -20.00 18.06
N THR A 99 -2.86 -19.79 17.04
CA THR A 99 -1.79 -18.78 17.12
C THR A 99 -2.16 -17.42 16.50
N VAL A 100 -3.22 -17.36 15.68
CA VAL A 100 -3.67 -16.12 15.04
C VAL A 100 -4.22 -15.15 16.09
N LYS A 101 -3.66 -13.94 16.14
CA LYS A 101 -4.04 -12.89 17.08
C LYS A 101 -4.13 -11.55 16.37
N VAL A 102 -5.02 -10.70 16.88
CA VAL A 102 -5.03 -9.27 16.56
C VAL A 102 -4.31 -8.58 17.72
N THR A 103 -3.06 -8.16 17.54
CA THR A 103 -2.24 -7.61 18.63
C THR A 103 -2.62 -6.18 18.95
N ASP A 104 -2.92 -5.39 17.91
CA ASP A 104 -3.39 -4.01 17.99
C ASP A 104 -4.55 -3.84 17.02
N LYS A 105 -5.58 -3.08 17.43
CA LYS A 105 -6.76 -2.87 16.62
C LYS A 105 -7.23 -1.43 16.67
N PHE A 106 -7.65 -0.90 15.52
CA PHE A 106 -8.28 0.41 15.41
C PHE A 106 -7.47 1.52 16.11
N PHE A 107 -6.16 1.56 15.88
CA PHE A 107 -5.31 2.64 16.37
C PHE A 107 -4.94 3.58 15.23
N LEU A 108 -4.66 4.84 15.58
CA LEU A 108 -4.21 5.84 14.60
C LEU A 108 -2.70 5.79 14.43
N GLU A 109 -2.27 5.72 13.19
CA GLU A 109 -0.88 5.92 12.82
C GLU A 109 -0.74 7.24 12.05
N TYR A 110 0.21 8.08 12.48
CA TYR A 110 0.41 9.41 11.95
C TYR A 110 1.59 9.42 10.97
N TYR A 111 1.32 9.87 9.75
CA TYR A 111 2.31 10.13 8.72
C TYR A 111 2.48 11.65 8.53
N SER A 112 3.43 12.06 7.70
CA SER A 112 3.76 13.48 7.48
C SER A 112 2.57 14.31 6.96
N HIS A 113 1.67 13.70 6.17
CA HIS A 113 0.56 14.42 5.52
C HIS A 113 -0.82 13.83 5.81
N VAL A 114 -0.87 12.60 6.31
CA VAL A 114 -2.11 11.87 6.59
C VAL A 114 -2.02 11.09 7.89
N MET A 115 -3.16 10.64 8.40
CA MET A 115 -3.29 9.64 9.44
C MET A 115 -4.19 8.51 8.96
N HIS A 116 -3.95 7.30 9.45
CA HIS A 116 -4.69 6.10 9.07
C HIS A 116 -5.17 5.30 10.27
N ILE A 117 -6.27 4.57 10.10
CA ILE A 117 -6.69 3.51 11.03
C ILE A 117 -5.88 2.27 10.68
N VAL A 118 -5.26 1.67 11.68
CA VAL A 118 -4.37 0.52 11.52
C VAL A 118 -4.75 -0.57 12.50
N SER A 119 -4.58 -1.82 12.06
CA SER A 119 -4.63 -3.00 12.91
C SER A 119 -3.49 -3.94 12.56
N ASN A 120 -3.08 -4.77 13.51
CA ASN A 120 -2.01 -5.75 13.34
C ASN A 120 -2.59 -7.16 13.52
N VAL A 121 -2.40 -8.03 12.53
CA VAL A 121 -2.75 -9.45 12.60
C VAL A 121 -1.48 -10.26 12.52
N THR A 122 -1.24 -11.10 13.52
CA THR A 122 -0.08 -11.98 13.56
C THR A 122 -0.48 -13.44 13.76
N GLY A 123 0.41 -14.36 13.41
CA GLY A 123 0.27 -15.79 13.70
C GLY A 123 1.57 -16.55 13.46
N GLN A 124 1.74 -17.69 14.12
CA GLN A 124 2.94 -18.50 13.92
C GLN A 124 2.78 -19.37 12.68
N LEU A 125 3.65 -19.21 11.68
CA LEU A 125 3.69 -20.03 10.48
C LEU A 125 3.73 -21.53 10.85
N ASN A 126 2.92 -22.33 10.17
CA ASN A 126 3.01 -23.78 10.26
C ASN A 126 4.11 -24.28 9.32
N ASP A 127 5.35 -24.07 9.74
CA ASP A 127 6.61 -24.46 9.10
C ASP A 127 6.73 -25.96 8.72
N LYS A 128 5.86 -26.82 9.25
CA LYS A 128 5.76 -28.23 8.82
C LYS A 128 4.99 -28.43 7.52
N LYS A 129 4.20 -27.45 7.09
CA LYS A 129 3.29 -27.54 5.93
C LYS A 129 3.50 -26.43 4.91
N TYR A 130 3.95 -25.27 5.35
CA TYR A 130 3.99 -24.06 4.53
C TYR A 130 5.34 -23.39 4.65
N ASP A 131 5.77 -22.78 3.55
CA ASP A 131 6.95 -21.93 3.49
C ASP A 131 6.59 -20.44 3.40
N TYR A 132 7.57 -19.59 3.09
CA TYR A 132 7.36 -18.14 3.00
C TYR A 132 6.65 -17.73 1.71
N VAL A 133 6.74 -18.52 0.65
CA VAL A 133 6.00 -18.29 -0.60
C VAL A 133 4.53 -18.59 -0.38
N ASP A 134 4.20 -19.64 0.39
CA ASP A 134 2.84 -19.92 0.84
C ASP A 134 2.30 -18.78 1.72
N ALA A 135 3.12 -18.27 2.64
CA ALA A 135 2.74 -17.15 3.50
C ALA A 135 2.44 -15.88 2.69
N LEU A 136 3.30 -15.54 1.73
CA LEU A 136 3.06 -14.44 0.79
C LEU A 136 1.77 -14.65 -0.01
N SER A 137 1.58 -15.86 -0.56
CA SER A 137 0.42 -16.22 -1.38
C SER A 137 -0.89 -16.16 -0.59
N ALA A 138 -0.85 -16.43 0.72
CA ALA A 138 -2.02 -16.32 1.58
C ALA A 138 -2.45 -14.86 1.80
N GLY A 139 -1.52 -13.89 1.83
CA GLY A 139 -1.88 -12.47 1.87
C GLY A 139 -2.22 -11.88 0.50
N PHE A 140 -1.74 -12.48 -0.59
CA PHE A 140 -1.80 -11.91 -1.93
C PHE A 140 -3.14 -12.13 -2.67
N PRO A 141 -3.61 -11.15 -3.48
CA PRO A 141 -3.29 -9.74 -3.35
C PRO A 141 -3.96 -9.16 -2.08
N ALA A 142 -3.50 -8.01 -1.64
CA ALA A 142 -4.06 -7.36 -0.46
C ALA A 142 -5.55 -7.02 -0.64
N GLY A 143 -6.31 -7.12 0.46
CA GLY A 143 -7.72 -6.76 0.51
C GLY A 143 -8.00 -5.30 0.13
N THR A 144 -7.10 -4.40 0.52
CA THR A 144 -7.19 -2.94 0.30
C THR A 144 -7.17 -2.54 -1.18
N VAL A 145 -6.71 -3.43 -2.06
CA VAL A 145 -6.58 -3.19 -3.51
C VAL A 145 -7.38 -4.18 -4.36
N SER A 146 -8.09 -5.11 -3.72
CA SER A 146 -8.98 -6.08 -4.37
C SER A 146 -10.41 -5.85 -3.92
N GLY A 147 -10.71 -6.15 -2.66
CA GLY A 147 -12.00 -5.98 -2.01
C GLY A 147 -12.36 -7.20 -1.16
N ALA A 148 -13.61 -7.25 -0.68
CA ALA A 148 -14.13 -8.39 0.06
C ALA A 148 -15.57 -8.70 -0.38
N PRO A 149 -15.92 -9.98 -0.65
CA PRO A 149 -15.04 -11.16 -0.70
C PRO A 149 -13.97 -11.07 -1.80
N LYS A 150 -12.72 -11.43 -1.48
CA LYS A 150 -11.52 -11.17 -2.31
C LYS A 150 -11.65 -11.68 -3.75
N VAL A 151 -12.05 -12.94 -3.92
CA VAL A 151 -12.18 -13.58 -5.25
C VAL A 151 -13.24 -12.86 -6.09
N ARG A 152 -14.45 -12.65 -5.53
CA ARG A 152 -15.52 -11.99 -6.28
C ARG A 152 -15.17 -10.54 -6.63
N ALA A 153 -14.49 -9.83 -5.74
CA ALA A 153 -14.03 -8.47 -6.03
C ALA A 153 -13.01 -8.44 -7.19
N MET A 154 -12.08 -9.41 -7.25
CA MET A 154 -11.13 -9.54 -8.36
C MET A 154 -11.81 -9.88 -9.69
N GLU A 155 -12.85 -10.72 -9.69
CA GLU A 155 -13.64 -11.00 -10.90
C GLU A 155 -14.30 -9.73 -11.44
N ILE A 156 -14.94 -8.93 -10.58
CA ILE A 156 -15.55 -7.66 -10.97
C ILE A 156 -14.50 -6.68 -11.50
N ILE A 157 -13.33 -6.62 -10.88
CA ILE A 157 -12.22 -5.80 -11.35
C ILE A 157 -11.80 -6.23 -12.77
N ASP A 158 -11.66 -7.53 -13.01
CA ASP A 158 -11.27 -8.08 -14.33
C ASP A 158 -12.36 -7.83 -15.39
N GLU A 159 -13.64 -7.88 -15.01
CA GLU A 159 -14.77 -7.53 -15.88
C GLU A 159 -14.77 -6.04 -16.30
N LEU A 160 -14.27 -5.14 -15.44
CA LEU A 160 -14.37 -3.68 -15.61
C LEU A 160 -13.09 -3.00 -16.10
N GLU A 161 -11.90 -3.50 -15.74
CA GLU A 161 -10.63 -2.92 -16.16
C GLU A 161 -10.29 -3.33 -17.60
N LYS A 162 -9.82 -2.36 -18.39
CA LYS A 162 -9.54 -2.59 -19.83
C LYS A 162 -8.24 -3.35 -20.09
N GLU A 163 -7.34 -3.34 -19.12
CA GLU A 163 -5.96 -3.80 -19.25
C GLU A 163 -5.56 -4.51 -17.96
N ARG A 164 -4.60 -5.43 -18.06
CA ARG A 164 -4.02 -6.07 -16.88
C ARG A 164 -3.29 -5.02 -16.03
N ARG A 165 -3.42 -5.13 -14.70
CA ARG A 165 -2.77 -4.24 -13.71
C ARG A 165 -1.23 -4.25 -13.75
N GLY A 166 -0.62 -5.28 -14.34
CA GLY A 166 0.84 -5.44 -14.33
C GLY A 166 1.35 -5.52 -12.89
N VAL A 167 2.23 -4.59 -12.50
CA VAL A 167 2.76 -4.54 -11.12
C VAL A 167 1.80 -3.88 -10.13
N TYR A 168 0.82 -3.08 -10.58
CA TYR A 168 -0.10 -2.38 -9.68
C TYR A 168 -0.91 -3.39 -8.84
N ALA A 169 -1.07 -3.10 -7.54
CA ALA A 169 -1.69 -4.00 -6.56
C ALA A 169 -0.94 -5.35 -6.34
N GLY A 170 0.23 -5.52 -6.99
CA GLY A 170 1.16 -6.61 -6.74
C GLY A 170 1.98 -6.39 -5.47
N CYS A 171 3.17 -6.97 -5.41
CA CYS A 171 4.07 -6.82 -4.27
C CYS A 171 5.53 -6.62 -4.67
N VAL A 172 6.28 -5.94 -3.80
CA VAL A 172 7.74 -5.85 -3.87
C VAL A 172 8.30 -6.03 -2.47
N GLY A 173 9.43 -6.72 -2.40
CA GLY A 173 10.07 -7.07 -1.14
C GLY A 173 11.24 -8.02 -1.37
N TYR A 174 11.61 -8.76 -0.33
CA TYR A 174 12.71 -9.70 -0.39
C TYR A 174 12.52 -10.89 0.55
N PHE A 175 13.30 -11.93 0.30
CA PHE A 175 13.47 -13.10 1.14
C PHE A 175 14.92 -13.15 1.60
N GLY A 176 15.13 -13.11 2.92
CA GLY A 176 16.42 -13.24 3.57
C GLY A 176 16.78 -14.70 3.81
N ALA A 177 18.08 -15.01 3.77
CA ALA A 177 18.60 -16.34 4.09
C ALA A 177 18.48 -16.67 5.60
N ASP A 178 18.21 -15.67 6.43
CA ASP A 178 18.03 -15.73 7.88
C ASP A 178 16.60 -16.08 8.31
N GLY A 179 15.71 -16.34 7.36
CA GLY A 179 14.31 -16.66 7.66
C GLY A 179 13.39 -15.43 7.70
N TYR A 180 13.88 -14.27 7.27
CA TYR A 180 13.11 -13.03 7.21
C TYR A 180 12.49 -12.83 5.81
N MET A 181 11.21 -12.46 5.74
CA MET A 181 10.57 -12.01 4.52
C MET A 181 9.84 -10.70 4.81
N ASP A 182 10.02 -9.69 3.97
CA ASP A 182 9.29 -8.44 4.10
C ASP A 182 8.85 -7.94 2.74
N THR A 183 7.54 -7.76 2.58
CA THR A 183 6.91 -7.35 1.33
C THR A 183 5.89 -6.24 1.58
N CYS A 184 5.80 -5.33 0.63
CA CYS A 184 4.80 -4.27 0.61
C CYS A 184 3.95 -4.35 -0.65
N ILE A 185 2.76 -3.77 -0.57
CA ILE A 185 1.85 -3.68 -1.72
C ILE A 185 2.44 -2.67 -2.71
N ILE A 186 2.35 -2.94 -4.01
CA ILE A 186 2.73 -1.97 -5.04
C ILE A 186 1.62 -0.91 -5.18
N LEU A 187 1.73 0.12 -4.35
CA LEU A 187 0.96 1.35 -4.33
C LEU A 187 1.90 2.54 -4.50
N ARG A 188 1.35 3.69 -4.91
CA ARG A 188 2.12 4.94 -5.13
C ARG A 188 3.45 4.66 -5.86
N THR A 189 3.33 3.94 -6.97
CA THR A 189 4.44 3.48 -7.80
C THR A 189 4.29 3.97 -9.22
N ALA A 190 5.41 4.32 -9.83
CA ALA A 190 5.53 4.65 -11.23
C ALA A 190 6.39 3.62 -11.97
N ILE A 191 6.00 3.29 -13.19
CA ILE A 191 6.85 2.58 -14.15
C ILE A 191 7.40 3.61 -15.13
N LEU A 192 8.71 3.67 -15.27
CA LEU A 192 9.39 4.48 -16.28
C LEU A 192 9.85 3.57 -17.41
N LYS A 193 9.29 3.76 -18.61
CA LYS A 193 9.63 2.97 -19.80
C LYS A 193 9.50 3.84 -21.05
N ASP A 194 10.49 3.79 -21.94
CA ASP A 194 10.49 4.50 -23.23
C ASP A 194 10.14 6.01 -23.11
N GLY A 195 10.69 6.67 -22.09
CA GLY A 195 10.43 8.09 -21.80
C GLY A 195 9.03 8.39 -21.26
N LYS A 196 8.20 7.37 -21.02
CA LYS A 196 6.84 7.49 -20.47
C LYS A 196 6.80 7.08 -19.00
N LEU A 197 5.98 7.81 -18.25
CA LEU A 197 5.69 7.52 -16.85
C LEU A 197 4.28 6.93 -16.75
N TYR A 198 4.17 5.70 -16.28
CA TYR A 198 2.89 5.02 -16.05
C TYR A 198 2.58 5.03 -14.56
N ILE A 199 1.41 5.54 -14.19
CA ILE A 199 0.93 5.61 -12.82
C ILE A 199 -0.48 5.04 -12.80
N GLN A 200 -0.72 4.09 -11.91
CA GLN A 200 -2.04 3.53 -11.67
C GLN A 200 -2.45 3.82 -10.22
N ALA A 201 -3.70 4.23 -10.04
CA ALA A 201 -4.30 4.54 -8.76
C ALA A 201 -5.76 4.11 -8.75
N GLY A 202 -6.26 3.75 -7.58
CA GLY A 202 -7.62 3.26 -7.36
C GLY A 202 -8.18 3.76 -6.04
N ALA A 203 -9.47 3.51 -5.84
CA ALA A 203 -10.23 3.81 -4.63
C ALA A 203 -11.11 2.60 -4.28
N GLY A 204 -11.35 2.39 -2.98
CA GLY A 204 -12.31 1.40 -2.51
C GLY A 204 -13.72 1.88 -2.83
N ILE A 205 -14.57 0.99 -3.35
CA ILE A 205 -15.96 1.30 -3.66
C ILE A 205 -16.86 0.56 -2.68
N VAL A 206 -17.65 1.32 -1.92
CA VAL A 206 -18.68 0.80 -1.01
C VAL A 206 -20.06 1.29 -1.41
N ALA A 207 -21.12 0.80 -0.76
CA ALA A 207 -22.50 1.12 -1.12
C ALA A 207 -22.79 2.64 -1.16
N ASP A 208 -22.21 3.39 -0.22
CA ASP A 208 -22.40 4.84 -0.09
C ASP A 208 -21.33 5.68 -0.81
N SER A 209 -20.51 5.04 -1.67
CA SER A 209 -19.48 5.75 -2.44
C SER A 209 -20.09 6.76 -3.41
N VAL A 210 -19.45 7.93 -3.51
CA VAL A 210 -19.86 8.99 -4.43
C VAL A 210 -18.85 9.05 -5.56
N ALA A 211 -19.23 8.63 -6.77
CA ALA A 211 -18.32 8.46 -7.92
C ALA A 211 -17.36 9.64 -8.17
N LYS A 212 -17.85 10.89 -8.01
CA LYS A 212 -17.01 12.10 -8.17
C LYS A 212 -15.91 12.20 -7.10
N LEU A 213 -16.20 11.80 -5.87
CA LEU A 213 -15.23 11.81 -4.77
C LEU A 213 -14.20 10.69 -4.96
N GLU A 214 -14.63 9.49 -5.37
CA GLU A 214 -13.70 8.37 -5.62
C GLU A 214 -12.74 8.68 -6.78
N GLN A 215 -13.25 9.29 -7.87
CA GLN A 215 -12.39 9.75 -8.96
C GLN A 215 -11.41 10.84 -8.51
N LEU A 216 -11.83 11.73 -7.61
CA LEU A 216 -10.95 12.75 -7.04
C LEU A 216 -9.86 12.11 -6.16
N GLU A 217 -10.20 11.08 -5.39
CA GLU A 217 -9.24 10.32 -4.59
C GLU A 217 -8.17 9.65 -5.48
N CYS A 218 -8.58 8.96 -6.54
CA CYS A 218 -7.64 8.37 -7.51
C CYS A 218 -6.66 9.42 -8.08
N LYS A 219 -7.18 10.59 -8.47
CA LYS A 219 -6.35 11.71 -8.95
C LYS A 219 -5.39 12.21 -7.87
N ASN A 220 -5.84 12.38 -6.64
CA ASN A 220 -5.01 12.84 -5.53
C ASN A 220 -3.88 11.83 -5.21
N LYS A 221 -4.17 10.53 -5.26
CA LYS A 221 -3.16 9.46 -5.08
C LYS A 221 -2.11 9.49 -6.20
N ALA A 222 -2.52 9.71 -7.45
CA ALA A 222 -1.60 9.81 -8.58
C ALA A 222 -0.78 11.12 -8.58
N GLU A 223 -1.35 12.22 -8.10
CA GLU A 223 -0.71 13.55 -8.13
C GLU A 223 0.59 13.60 -7.31
N ALA A 224 0.72 12.80 -6.24
CA ALA A 224 1.97 12.72 -5.48
C ALA A 224 3.16 12.28 -6.36
N LEU A 225 2.96 11.28 -7.22
CA LEU A 225 3.98 10.81 -8.17
C LEU A 225 4.20 11.79 -9.32
N LEU A 226 3.13 12.40 -9.83
CA LEU A 226 3.24 13.43 -10.87
C LEU A 226 4.02 14.65 -10.37
N SER A 227 3.78 15.08 -9.14
CA SER A 227 4.52 16.17 -8.49
C SER A 227 6.00 15.82 -8.34
N ALA A 228 6.32 14.62 -7.84
CA ALA A 228 7.70 14.14 -7.73
C ALA A 228 8.40 14.07 -9.10
N ALA A 229 7.69 13.64 -10.15
CA ALA A 229 8.21 13.61 -11.51
C ALA A 229 8.49 15.02 -12.06
N ARG A 230 7.58 16.00 -11.85
CA ARG A 230 7.81 17.40 -12.23
C ARG A 230 9.03 17.99 -11.53
N GLU A 231 9.18 17.72 -10.23
CA GLU A 231 10.36 18.14 -9.45
C GLU A 231 11.65 17.52 -10.02
N ALA A 232 11.65 16.21 -10.26
CA ALA A 232 12.81 15.51 -10.81
C ALA A 232 13.19 15.98 -12.22
N ILE A 233 12.22 16.34 -13.06
CA ILE A 233 12.47 16.96 -14.37
C ILE A 233 13.11 18.34 -14.20
N ARG A 234 12.58 19.19 -13.31
CA ARG A 234 13.12 20.53 -13.05
C ARG A 234 14.59 20.48 -12.64
N PHE A 235 14.94 19.65 -11.66
CA PHE A 235 16.34 19.50 -11.22
C PHE A 235 17.25 18.89 -12.30
N SER A 236 16.71 18.04 -13.17
CA SER A 236 17.48 17.49 -14.31
C SER A 236 17.74 18.56 -15.39
N GLY A 237 16.82 19.51 -15.57
CA GLY A 237 16.96 20.62 -16.51
C GLY A 237 17.92 21.72 -16.03
N GLU A 238 17.97 21.97 -14.72
CA GLU A 238 18.92 22.92 -14.11
C GLU A 238 20.39 22.40 -14.16
N ALA A 239 20.60 21.08 -14.14
CA ALA A 239 21.92 20.46 -14.21
C ALA A 239 22.65 20.63 -15.58
N GLY A 240 21.94 21.05 -16.62
CA GLY A 240 22.51 21.28 -17.97
C GLY A 240 23.09 22.68 -18.20
N LEU A 241 22.97 23.61 -17.25
CA LEU A 241 23.43 25.01 -17.38
C LEU A 241 24.75 25.29 -16.64
N GLY A 242 25.51 24.27 -16.25
CA GLY A 242 26.68 24.43 -15.38
C GLY A 242 27.77 23.37 -15.53
N GLN A 243 28.09 22.94 -16.75
CA GLN A 243 29.37 22.31 -17.08
C GLN A 243 29.94 22.93 -18.35
#